data_AF-A0A4P8R9I1-F1
#
_entry.id   AF-A0A4P8R9I1-F1
#
_cell.length_a   1.000
_cell.length_b   1.000
_cell.length_c   1.000
_cell.angle_alpha   90.00
_cell.angle_beta   90.00
_cell.angle_gamma   90.00
#
_symmetry.space_group_name_H-M   'P 1'
#
loop_
_entity.id
_entity.type
_entity.pdbx_description
1 polymer ?
#
loop_
_entity_poly.entity_id
_entity_poly.type
_entity_poly.pdbx_seq_one_letter_code
_entity_poly.pdbx_strand_id
1 'polypeptide(L)'
;MMQRKFIPFSELRQQKAIVVDSTHANGFMLSHWRGTPTPAEIRDDTSAAIVLHALRLSLPELDLPYVTANHFDIDGFIGVWSLLHPELALENEELLRQMALIGDFRELDLNHPLAGEALKLVCWINARERDLFYPPFGAEQLPEPEVTLCPKKFTYFLREFERVLQDPDWEKGVWEDEVADALLGYREMYSPKTKLSRFPGIGLLVIETPHPVHYYGLFSRTKGFDMVLTCYDQNRYELEYKYTTWVDIASRPTLPRLPMAPLAEKLNKLEKSDRSWTYESVTETGPLLRLDGDKLTRLETYDNPTSREIFSSSIPVQQLKEVIVAHYTNAYKTIQPRYNWTWKEIKELAG
;
A
#
# COMPACT_ATOMS: atom_id res chain seq x y z
N MET A 1 -34.29 3.05 1.95
CA MET A 1 -32.97 2.89 2.61
C MET A 1 -32.62 4.17 3.33
N MET A 2 -31.91 4.08 4.44
CA MET A 2 -31.39 5.27 5.14
C MET A 2 -30.34 5.95 4.26
N GLN A 3 -30.47 7.25 4.02
CA GLN A 3 -29.47 8.01 3.29
C GLN A 3 -28.30 8.33 4.24
N ARG A 4 -27.17 7.62 4.08
CA ARG A 4 -25.95 7.86 4.85
C ARG A 4 -25.26 9.15 4.40
N LYS A 5 -24.46 9.74 5.30
CA LYS A 5 -23.67 10.95 5.02
C LYS A 5 -22.23 10.78 5.49
N PHE A 6 -21.30 11.30 4.70
CA PHE A 6 -19.93 11.45 5.15
C PHE A 6 -19.83 12.59 6.17
N ILE A 7 -19.08 12.39 7.25
CA ILE A 7 -18.74 13.43 8.22
C ILE A 7 -17.23 13.50 8.42
N PRO A 8 -16.65 14.68 8.70
CA PRO A 8 -15.27 14.81 9.16
C PRO A 8 -15.00 13.94 10.39
N PHE A 9 -13.80 13.35 10.46
CA PHE A 9 -13.43 12.44 11.54
C PHE A 9 -13.50 13.06 12.94
N SER A 10 -13.29 14.39 13.04
CA SER A 10 -13.40 15.14 14.29
C SER A 10 -14.81 15.11 14.91
N GLU A 11 -15.85 14.87 14.11
CA GLU A 11 -17.24 14.82 14.57
C GLU A 11 -17.60 13.49 15.27
N LEU A 12 -16.74 12.47 15.19
CA LEU A 12 -16.92 11.17 15.86
C LEU A 12 -17.08 11.25 17.38
N ARG A 13 -16.66 12.36 18.01
CA ARG A 13 -16.86 12.58 19.45
C ARG A 13 -18.32 12.80 19.82
N GLN A 14 -19.13 13.31 18.88
CA GLN A 14 -20.52 13.69 19.09
C GLN A 14 -21.48 12.79 18.32
N GLN A 15 -21.03 12.21 17.21
CA GLN A 15 -21.83 11.43 16.29
C GLN A 15 -21.21 10.06 16.08
N LYS A 16 -21.95 8.99 16.37
CA LYS A 16 -21.51 7.62 16.08
C LYS A 16 -21.57 7.38 14.57
N ALA A 17 -20.50 6.84 14.00
CA ALA A 17 -20.38 6.57 12.58
C ALA A 17 -19.74 5.20 12.32
N ILE A 18 -19.88 4.74 11.07
CA ILE A 18 -19.04 3.69 10.50
C ILE A 18 -17.68 4.30 10.20
N VAL A 19 -16.62 3.70 10.73
CA VAL A 19 -15.24 4.17 10.59
C VAL A 19 -14.55 3.25 9.60
N VAL A 20 -14.25 3.77 8.43
CA VAL A 20 -13.60 3.04 7.34
C VAL A 20 -12.11 3.35 7.34
N ASP A 21 -11.32 2.31 7.14
CA ASP A 21 -9.86 2.35 7.09
C ASP A 21 -9.20 3.21 8.17
N SER A 22 -9.70 3.06 9.40
CA SER A 22 -9.32 3.90 10.52
C SER A 22 -9.78 3.23 11.82
N THR A 23 -9.26 3.72 12.95
CA THR A 23 -9.69 3.24 14.27
C THR A 23 -10.23 4.39 15.11
N HIS A 24 -11.40 4.20 15.73
CA HIS A 24 -11.94 5.12 16.73
C HIS A 24 -12.87 4.40 17.71
N ALA A 25 -12.68 4.60 19.01
CA ALA A 25 -13.44 3.88 20.05
C ALA A 25 -14.97 4.12 20.02
N ASN A 26 -15.40 5.27 19.47
CA ASN A 26 -16.82 5.62 19.34
C ASN A 26 -17.45 5.23 17.98
N GLY A 27 -16.81 4.36 17.18
CA GLY A 27 -17.29 3.98 15.86
C GLY A 27 -17.40 2.47 15.65
N PHE A 28 -18.18 2.06 14.66
CA PHE A 28 -18.12 0.69 14.13
C PHE A 28 -17.00 0.62 13.09
N MET A 29 -15.94 -0.13 13.38
CA MET A 29 -14.70 -0.11 12.60
C MET A 29 -14.72 -1.18 11.51
N LEU A 30 -14.49 -0.75 10.27
CA LEU A 30 -14.31 -1.57 9.08
C LEU A 30 -12.93 -1.23 8.50
N SER A 31 -11.89 -1.88 9.02
CA SER A 31 -10.52 -1.65 8.55
C SER A 31 -9.67 -2.90 8.63
N HIS A 32 -8.76 -3.04 7.65
CA HIS A 32 -7.69 -4.03 7.66
C HIS A 32 -6.49 -3.62 8.53
N TRP A 33 -6.50 -2.43 9.13
CA TRP A 33 -5.41 -1.98 9.99
C TRP A 33 -5.20 -2.96 11.15
N ARG A 34 -3.93 -3.21 11.43
CA ARG A 34 -3.51 -4.20 12.41
C ARG A 34 -4.14 -3.99 13.77
N GLY A 35 -4.79 -5.04 14.27
CA GLY A 35 -5.44 -5.01 15.58
C GLY A 35 -6.77 -4.26 15.64
N THR A 36 -7.30 -3.82 14.50
CA THR A 36 -8.67 -3.31 14.42
C THR A 36 -9.65 -4.44 14.78
N PRO A 37 -10.70 -4.18 15.58
CA PRO A 37 -11.70 -5.18 15.96
C PRO A 37 -12.71 -5.44 14.83
N THR A 38 -12.25 -5.62 13.58
CA THR A 38 -13.09 -5.99 12.44
C THR A 38 -13.65 -7.41 12.66
N PRO A 39 -14.99 -7.59 12.59
CA PRO A 39 -15.63 -8.89 12.77
C PRO A 39 -15.03 -9.97 11.86
N ALA A 40 -14.82 -11.17 12.40
CA ALA A 40 -14.06 -12.23 11.74
C ALA A 40 -14.72 -12.69 10.43
N GLU A 41 -16.05 -12.67 10.38
CA GLU A 41 -16.89 -13.05 9.26
C GLU A 41 -16.74 -12.15 8.03
N ILE A 42 -16.29 -10.91 8.21
CA ILE A 42 -16.11 -9.94 7.10
C ILE A 42 -14.65 -9.55 6.85
N ARG A 43 -13.69 -10.17 7.54
CA ARG A 43 -12.27 -9.89 7.31
C ARG A 43 -11.91 -10.17 5.87
N ASP A 44 -11.12 -9.27 5.32
CA ASP A 44 -10.62 -9.33 3.96
C ASP A 44 -9.26 -8.60 3.92
N ASP A 45 -8.60 -8.62 2.77
CA ASP A 45 -7.26 -8.04 2.60
C ASP A 45 -7.27 -6.50 2.65
N THR A 46 -8.33 -5.86 2.16
CA THR A 46 -8.47 -4.40 2.12
C THR A 46 -9.72 -3.93 2.86
N SER A 47 -9.72 -2.69 3.35
CA SER A 47 -10.86 -2.06 4.02
C SER A 47 -12.07 -1.89 3.11
N ALA A 48 -11.87 -1.59 1.82
CA ALA A 48 -12.93 -1.61 0.82
C ALA A 48 -13.56 -3.00 0.68
N ALA A 49 -12.73 -4.03 0.63
CA ALA A 49 -13.16 -5.42 0.53
C ALA A 49 -13.97 -5.86 1.78
N ILE A 50 -13.52 -5.45 2.97
CA ILE A 50 -14.25 -5.62 4.25
C ILE A 50 -15.62 -4.93 4.19
N VAL A 51 -15.69 -3.70 3.70
CA VAL A 51 -16.94 -2.94 3.55
C VAL A 51 -17.89 -3.65 2.58
N LEU A 52 -17.41 -4.05 1.40
CA LEU A 52 -18.22 -4.75 0.38
C LEU A 52 -18.77 -6.07 0.93
N HIS A 53 -17.98 -6.79 1.72
CA HIS A 53 -18.43 -7.99 2.40
C HIS A 53 -19.49 -7.69 3.47
N ALA A 54 -19.30 -6.65 4.28
CA ALA A 54 -20.30 -6.22 5.26
C ALA A 54 -21.65 -5.83 4.60
N LEU A 55 -21.59 -5.17 3.43
CA LEU A 55 -22.78 -4.84 2.64
C LEU A 55 -23.50 -6.09 2.14
N ARG A 56 -22.76 -7.07 1.59
CA ARG A 56 -23.34 -8.36 1.17
C ARG A 56 -24.04 -9.09 2.30
N LEU A 57 -23.44 -9.10 3.49
CA LEU A 57 -24.02 -9.74 4.67
C LEU A 57 -25.13 -8.90 5.33
N SER A 58 -25.34 -7.66 4.88
CA SER A 58 -26.32 -6.73 5.44
C SER A 58 -26.18 -6.62 6.97
N LEU A 59 -24.95 -6.42 7.45
CA LEU A 59 -24.68 -6.36 8.88
C LEU A 59 -25.52 -5.26 9.55
N PRO A 60 -26.17 -5.53 10.70
CA PRO A 60 -27.03 -4.55 11.38
C PRO A 60 -26.27 -3.33 11.86
N GLU A 61 -24.96 -3.45 12.12
CA GLU A 61 -24.09 -2.34 12.50
C GLU A 61 -23.96 -1.27 11.41
N LEU A 62 -24.33 -1.60 10.16
CA LEU A 62 -24.36 -0.64 9.06
C LEU A 62 -25.54 0.33 9.12
N ASP A 63 -26.50 0.15 10.03
CA ASP A 63 -27.66 1.06 10.21
C ASP A 63 -27.30 2.44 10.82
N LEU A 64 -26.00 2.75 10.94
CA LEU A 64 -25.53 4.06 11.36
C LEU A 64 -25.70 5.12 10.24
N PRO A 65 -26.15 6.34 10.58
CA PRO A 65 -26.39 7.42 9.60
C PRO A 65 -25.12 8.00 8.97
N TYR A 66 -23.96 7.79 9.59
CA TYR A 66 -22.74 8.49 9.23
C TYR A 66 -21.61 7.51 8.89
N VAL A 67 -20.75 7.93 7.98
CA VAL A 67 -19.51 7.25 7.60
C VAL A 67 -18.34 8.25 7.65
N THR A 68 -17.15 7.78 8.00
CA THR A 68 -15.96 8.64 8.09
C THR A 68 -14.67 7.84 7.95
N ALA A 69 -13.57 8.54 7.68
CA ALA A 69 -12.19 8.05 7.65
C ALA A 69 -11.26 9.19 8.12
N ASN A 70 -10.10 8.86 8.71
CA ASN A 70 -9.18 9.86 9.26
C ASN A 70 -8.11 10.35 8.26
N HIS A 71 -8.04 9.75 7.08
CA HIS A 71 -7.11 10.10 6.00
C HIS A 71 -7.76 9.76 4.66
N PHE A 72 -7.14 10.18 3.56
CA PHE A 72 -7.62 9.88 2.21
C PHE A 72 -6.58 9.06 1.47
N ASP A 73 -6.96 7.85 1.12
CA ASP A 73 -6.28 6.97 0.18
C ASP A 73 -7.34 6.23 -0.65
N ILE A 74 -6.92 5.37 -1.58
CA ILE A 74 -7.85 4.71 -2.49
C ILE A 74 -8.71 3.67 -1.76
N ASP A 75 -8.13 2.86 -0.87
CA ASP A 75 -8.88 1.80 -0.18
C ASP A 75 -9.92 2.38 0.79
N GLY A 76 -9.53 3.35 1.62
CA GLY A 76 -10.44 4.09 2.48
C GLY A 76 -11.51 4.84 1.69
N PHE A 77 -11.15 5.48 0.56
CA PHE A 77 -12.11 6.16 -0.30
C PHE A 77 -13.16 5.20 -0.88
N ILE A 78 -12.75 4.07 -1.45
CA ILE A 78 -13.67 3.09 -2.02
C ILE A 78 -14.60 2.51 -0.94
N GLY A 79 -14.08 2.24 0.27
CA GLY A 79 -14.91 1.80 1.38
C GLY A 79 -15.95 2.86 1.80
N VAL A 80 -15.57 4.13 1.93
CA VAL A 80 -16.51 5.22 2.26
C VAL A 80 -17.55 5.38 1.16
N TRP A 81 -17.14 5.43 -0.11
CA TRP A 81 -18.06 5.57 -1.24
C TRP A 81 -19.04 4.41 -1.31
N SER A 82 -18.58 3.18 -1.07
CA SER A 82 -19.44 1.98 -1.08
C SER A 82 -20.56 2.03 -0.04
N LEU A 83 -20.31 2.59 1.15
CA LEU A 83 -21.35 2.74 2.18
C LEU A 83 -22.39 3.82 1.84
N LEU A 84 -22.00 4.83 1.05
CA LEU A 84 -22.87 5.90 0.57
C LEU A 84 -23.69 5.47 -0.66
N HIS A 85 -23.14 4.60 -1.50
CA HIS A 85 -23.74 4.10 -2.74
C HIS A 85 -23.80 2.56 -2.79
N PRO A 86 -24.49 1.90 -1.84
CA PRO A 86 -24.38 0.45 -1.63
C PRO A 86 -24.84 -0.41 -2.82
N GLU A 87 -25.89 0.00 -3.52
CA GLU A 87 -26.39 -0.72 -4.70
C GLU A 87 -25.36 -0.69 -5.83
N LEU A 88 -24.91 0.50 -6.23
CA LEU A 88 -23.88 0.69 -7.26
C LEU A 88 -22.55 0.02 -6.87
N ALA A 89 -22.20 0.02 -5.59
CA ALA A 89 -20.99 -0.63 -5.10
C ALA A 89 -21.03 -2.15 -5.26
N LEU A 90 -22.17 -2.77 -4.97
CA LEU A 90 -22.34 -4.21 -5.17
C LEU A 90 -22.43 -4.58 -6.66
N GLU A 91 -22.99 -3.70 -7.50
CA GLU A 91 -22.98 -3.86 -8.96
C GLU A 91 -21.55 -3.83 -9.55
N ASN A 92 -20.67 -3.00 -8.99
CA ASN A 92 -19.29 -2.82 -9.44
C ASN A 92 -18.26 -3.50 -8.54
N GLU A 93 -18.68 -4.46 -7.71
CA GLU A 93 -17.86 -4.94 -6.59
C GLU A 93 -16.47 -5.44 -7.00
N GLU A 94 -16.39 -6.23 -8.07
CA GLU A 94 -15.11 -6.78 -8.50
C GLU A 94 -14.16 -5.67 -8.98
N LEU A 95 -14.67 -4.67 -9.71
CA LEU A 95 -13.88 -3.52 -10.15
C LEU A 95 -13.34 -2.74 -8.94
N LEU A 96 -14.18 -2.49 -7.94
CA LEU A 96 -13.82 -1.76 -6.73
C LEU A 96 -12.79 -2.53 -5.88
N ARG A 97 -12.88 -3.87 -5.83
CA ARG A 97 -11.85 -4.72 -5.19
C ARG A 97 -10.51 -4.63 -5.92
N GLN A 98 -10.52 -4.66 -7.26
CA GLN A 98 -9.29 -4.48 -8.04
C GLN A 98 -8.69 -3.07 -7.83
N MET A 99 -9.53 -2.03 -7.76
CA MET A 99 -9.06 -0.68 -7.44
C MET A 99 -8.39 -0.61 -6.08
N ALA A 100 -8.97 -1.22 -5.05
CA ALA A 100 -8.38 -1.24 -3.72
C ALA A 100 -7.02 -1.97 -3.71
N LEU A 101 -6.94 -3.15 -4.32
CA LEU A 101 -5.68 -3.90 -4.42
C LEU A 101 -4.58 -3.12 -5.16
N ILE A 102 -4.91 -2.48 -6.28
CA ILE A 102 -3.94 -1.69 -7.05
C ILE A 102 -3.59 -0.40 -6.29
N GLY A 103 -4.58 0.33 -5.77
CA GLY A 103 -4.37 1.62 -5.12
C GLY A 103 -3.57 1.53 -3.83
N ASP A 104 -3.85 0.51 -3.02
CA ASP A 104 -3.30 0.38 -1.68
C ASP A 104 -2.11 -0.59 -1.63
N PHE A 105 -2.23 -1.78 -2.22
CA PHE A 105 -1.14 -2.76 -2.23
C PHE A 105 -0.18 -2.61 -3.40
N ARG A 106 -0.51 -1.78 -4.39
CA ARG A 106 0.26 -1.58 -5.64
C ARG A 106 0.38 -2.86 -6.47
N GLU A 107 -0.47 -3.85 -6.22
CA GLU A 107 -0.45 -5.14 -6.90
C GLU A 107 -1.34 -5.10 -8.16
N LEU A 108 -0.72 -4.85 -9.32
CA LEU A 108 -1.40 -4.89 -10.62
C LEU A 108 -1.30 -6.28 -11.26
N ASP A 109 -2.43 -6.94 -11.50
CA ASP A 109 -2.51 -8.19 -12.25
C ASP A 109 -3.38 -8.06 -13.51
N LEU A 110 -2.75 -7.75 -14.65
CA LEU A 110 -3.44 -7.63 -15.95
C LEU A 110 -4.01 -8.95 -16.51
N ASN A 111 -3.83 -10.10 -15.83
CA ASN A 111 -4.59 -11.30 -16.16
C ASN A 111 -6.05 -11.19 -15.68
N HIS A 112 -6.33 -10.31 -14.72
CA HIS A 112 -7.69 -10.04 -14.28
C HIS A 112 -8.40 -9.12 -15.29
N PRO A 113 -9.61 -9.46 -15.77
CA PRO A 113 -10.27 -8.75 -16.88
C PRO A 113 -10.61 -7.28 -16.57
N LEU A 114 -10.72 -6.92 -15.29
CA LEU A 114 -11.04 -5.55 -14.85
C LEU A 114 -9.81 -4.76 -14.36
N ALA A 115 -8.61 -5.34 -14.38
CA ALA A 115 -7.43 -4.66 -13.84
C ALA A 115 -7.02 -3.42 -14.66
N GLY A 116 -7.27 -3.41 -15.97
CA GLY A 116 -7.01 -2.25 -16.82
C GLY A 116 -7.90 -1.07 -16.44
N GLU A 117 -9.19 -1.31 -16.30
CA GLU A 117 -10.21 -0.34 -15.89
C GLU A 117 -9.95 0.15 -14.46
N ALA A 118 -9.63 -0.75 -13.54
CA ALA A 118 -9.25 -0.39 -12.18
C ALA A 118 -8.00 0.50 -12.15
N LEU A 119 -6.99 0.18 -12.97
CA LEU A 119 -5.77 0.99 -13.08
C LEU A 119 -6.08 2.40 -13.58
N LYS A 120 -6.96 2.57 -14.59
CA LYS A 120 -7.40 3.90 -15.04
C LYS A 120 -7.99 4.73 -13.90
N LEU A 121 -8.89 4.13 -13.12
CA LEU A 121 -9.57 4.79 -12.00
C LEU A 121 -8.60 5.16 -10.87
N VAL A 122 -7.67 4.26 -10.54
CA VAL A 122 -6.60 4.49 -9.56
C VAL A 122 -5.69 5.64 -10.00
N CYS A 123 -5.22 5.62 -11.24
CA CYS A 123 -4.39 6.69 -11.81
C CYS A 123 -5.14 8.02 -11.86
N TRP A 124 -6.45 8.02 -12.16
CA TRP A 124 -7.29 9.21 -12.12
C TRP A 124 -7.38 9.82 -10.72
N ILE A 125 -7.62 9.02 -9.67
CA ILE A 125 -7.67 9.51 -8.29
C ILE A 125 -6.33 10.17 -7.94
N ASN A 126 -5.22 9.46 -8.14
CA ASN A 126 -3.89 9.97 -7.80
C ASN A 126 -3.56 11.26 -8.58
N ALA A 127 -3.85 11.31 -9.88
CA ALA A 127 -3.59 12.49 -10.70
C ALA A 127 -4.42 13.69 -10.24
N ARG A 128 -5.74 13.52 -10.04
CA ARG A 128 -6.61 14.60 -9.51
C ARG A 128 -6.22 15.04 -8.11
N GLU A 129 -5.76 14.11 -7.29
CA GLU A 129 -5.28 14.40 -5.94
C GLU A 129 -4.04 15.30 -5.97
N ARG A 130 -3.07 14.98 -6.84
CA ARG A 130 -1.87 15.81 -7.06
C ARG A 130 -2.20 17.19 -7.65
N ASP A 131 -3.16 17.26 -8.57
CA ASP A 131 -3.51 18.50 -9.28
C ASP A 131 -4.29 19.50 -8.40
N LEU A 132 -5.20 18.98 -7.56
CA LEU A 132 -6.19 19.80 -6.86
C LEU A 132 -5.94 19.92 -5.36
N PHE A 133 -5.14 19.03 -4.79
CA PHE A 133 -4.93 18.92 -3.34
C PHE A 133 -3.44 18.67 -3.04
N TYR A 134 -3.14 18.38 -1.77
CA TYR A 134 -1.83 17.84 -1.42
C TYR A 134 -1.70 16.42 -1.99
N PRO A 135 -0.53 16.02 -2.52
CA PRO A 135 -0.33 14.70 -3.09
C PRO A 135 -0.46 13.60 -2.02
N PRO A 136 -0.63 12.32 -2.41
CA PRO A 136 -0.55 11.20 -1.49
C PRO A 136 0.69 11.29 -0.60
N PHE A 137 0.54 11.09 0.72
CA PHE A 137 1.62 11.23 1.72
C PHE A 137 2.26 12.63 1.85
N GLY A 138 1.72 13.66 1.17
CA GLY A 138 2.22 15.04 1.23
C GLY A 138 1.72 15.85 2.43
N ALA A 139 0.78 15.33 3.23
CA ALA A 139 0.16 16.08 4.33
C ALA A 139 1.16 16.52 5.41
N GLU A 140 2.22 15.74 5.66
CA GLU A 140 3.22 16.03 6.69
C GLU A 140 4.01 17.33 6.42
N GLN A 141 4.01 17.81 5.17
CA GLN A 141 4.66 19.06 4.78
C GLN A 141 3.75 20.28 5.02
N LEU A 142 2.49 20.07 5.43
CA LEU A 142 1.52 21.12 5.67
C LEU A 142 1.37 21.44 7.16
N PRO A 143 0.92 22.67 7.51
CA PRO A 143 0.72 23.05 8.92
C PRO A 143 -0.43 22.31 9.60
N GLU A 144 -1.45 21.91 8.84
CA GLU A 144 -2.63 21.22 9.36
C GLU A 144 -2.46 19.69 9.21
N PRO A 145 -2.92 18.90 10.19
CA PRO A 145 -2.82 17.45 10.10
C PRO A 145 -3.78 16.90 9.03
N GLU A 146 -3.41 15.76 8.44
CA GLU A 146 -4.19 15.09 7.40
C GLU A 146 -5.68 14.91 7.73
N VAL A 147 -5.99 14.53 8.98
CA VAL A 147 -7.37 14.34 9.46
C VAL A 147 -8.27 15.58 9.30
N THR A 148 -7.67 16.77 9.25
CA THR A 148 -8.37 18.05 9.02
C THR A 148 -8.45 18.38 7.53
N LEU A 149 -7.48 17.93 6.74
CA LEU A 149 -7.33 18.26 5.32
C LEU A 149 -8.11 17.29 4.42
N CYS A 150 -8.14 16.00 4.76
CA CYS A 150 -8.73 14.94 3.96
C CYS A 150 -10.24 15.11 3.66
N PRO A 151 -11.08 15.77 4.48
CA PRO A 151 -12.50 15.95 4.15
C PRO A 151 -12.73 16.73 2.84
N LYS A 152 -11.80 17.61 2.45
CA LYS A 152 -11.86 18.34 1.17
C LYS A 152 -11.69 17.39 -0.04
N LYS A 153 -10.80 16.40 0.08
CA LYS A 153 -10.61 15.34 -0.92
C LYS A 153 -11.88 14.49 -1.02
N PHE A 154 -12.38 13.96 0.10
CA PHE A 154 -13.63 13.20 0.12
C PHE A 154 -14.79 13.95 -0.53
N THR A 155 -14.99 15.22 -0.18
CA THR A 155 -16.08 16.03 -0.75
C THR A 155 -16.01 16.10 -2.28
N TYR A 156 -14.81 16.27 -2.84
CA TYR A 156 -14.61 16.31 -4.28
C TYR A 156 -14.82 14.93 -4.92
N PHE A 157 -14.12 13.90 -4.45
CA PHE A 157 -14.15 12.59 -5.08
C PHE A 157 -15.50 11.90 -4.93
N LEU A 158 -16.20 12.06 -3.79
CA LEU A 158 -17.56 11.52 -3.62
C LEU A 158 -18.56 12.14 -4.62
N ARG A 159 -18.34 13.39 -5.05
CA ARG A 159 -19.18 14.06 -6.04
C ARG A 159 -18.90 13.58 -7.46
N GLU A 160 -17.62 13.37 -7.80
CA GLU A 160 -17.21 13.08 -9.19
C GLU A 160 -17.16 11.58 -9.53
N PHE A 161 -16.89 10.73 -8.53
CA PHE A 161 -16.47 9.35 -8.79
C PHE A 161 -17.51 8.50 -9.50
N GLU A 162 -18.81 8.65 -9.22
CA GLU A 162 -19.85 7.85 -9.88
C GLU A 162 -19.79 7.99 -11.41
N ARG A 163 -19.57 9.21 -11.91
CA ARG A 163 -19.46 9.46 -13.35
C ARG A 163 -18.23 8.79 -13.95
N VAL A 164 -17.09 8.89 -13.27
CA VAL A 164 -15.82 8.36 -13.76
C VAL A 164 -15.78 6.83 -13.64
N LEU A 165 -16.45 6.26 -12.63
CA LEU A 165 -16.64 4.82 -12.50
C LEU A 165 -17.43 4.24 -13.69
N GLN A 166 -18.47 4.94 -14.14
CA GLN A 166 -19.28 4.51 -15.29
C GLN A 166 -18.53 4.63 -16.62
N ASP A 167 -17.75 5.69 -16.80
CA ASP A 167 -16.95 5.93 -18.01
C ASP A 167 -15.60 6.57 -17.64
N PRO A 168 -14.56 5.75 -17.36
CA PRO A 168 -13.24 6.26 -17.04
C PRO A 168 -12.63 7.07 -18.19
N ASP A 169 -13.01 6.79 -19.44
CA ASP A 169 -12.46 7.46 -20.62
C ASP A 169 -12.95 8.92 -20.72
N TRP A 170 -14.01 9.31 -19.98
CA TRP A 170 -14.42 10.71 -19.82
C TRP A 170 -13.29 11.60 -19.29
N GLU A 171 -12.43 11.05 -18.43
CA GLU A 171 -11.28 11.74 -17.82
C GLU A 171 -9.94 11.25 -18.40
N LYS A 172 -9.93 10.73 -19.63
CA LYS A 172 -8.74 10.11 -20.23
C LYS A 172 -7.47 10.96 -20.15
N GLY A 173 -7.57 12.24 -20.48
CA GLY A 173 -6.42 13.16 -20.44
C GLY A 173 -5.81 13.38 -19.05
N VAL A 174 -6.46 12.91 -17.99
CA VAL A 174 -5.96 13.00 -16.60
C VAL A 174 -5.15 11.76 -16.21
N TRP A 175 -5.54 10.57 -16.68
CA TRP A 175 -4.91 9.31 -16.26
C TRP A 175 -4.01 8.67 -17.32
N GLU A 176 -4.08 9.08 -18.58
CA GLU A 176 -3.44 8.35 -19.69
C GLU A 176 -1.92 8.23 -19.57
N ASP A 177 -1.24 9.29 -19.14
CA ASP A 177 0.22 9.29 -19.00
C ASP A 177 0.67 8.36 -17.86
N GLU A 178 0.03 8.46 -16.68
CA GLU A 178 0.35 7.59 -15.54
C GLU A 178 0.07 6.11 -15.86
N VAL A 179 -1.04 5.82 -16.56
CA VAL A 179 -1.35 4.45 -17.01
C VAL A 179 -0.30 3.97 -18.01
N ALA A 180 0.13 4.82 -18.95
CA ALA A 180 1.17 4.46 -19.91
C ALA A 180 2.48 4.08 -19.20
N ASP A 181 2.90 4.86 -18.22
CA ASP A 181 4.10 4.61 -17.41
C ASP A 181 3.97 3.32 -16.58
N ALA A 182 2.82 3.10 -15.95
CA ALA A 182 2.52 1.87 -15.23
C ALA A 182 2.60 0.64 -16.14
N LEU A 183 2.05 0.72 -17.36
CA LEU A 183 2.08 -0.36 -18.34
C LEU A 183 3.47 -0.59 -18.94
N LEU A 184 4.29 0.44 -19.08
CA LEU A 184 5.71 0.31 -19.46
C LEU A 184 6.48 -0.45 -18.38
N GLY A 185 6.31 -0.07 -17.11
CA GLY A 185 6.89 -0.80 -15.98
C GLY A 185 6.42 -2.24 -15.89
N TYR A 186 5.11 -2.48 -16.10
CA TYR A 186 4.55 -3.83 -16.16
C TYR A 186 5.22 -4.65 -17.28
N ARG A 187 5.35 -4.13 -18.49
CA ARG A 187 6.00 -4.84 -19.61
C ARG A 187 7.46 -5.19 -19.29
N GLU A 188 8.20 -4.29 -18.65
CA GLU A 188 9.59 -4.56 -18.25
C GLU A 188 9.67 -5.71 -17.23
N MET A 189 8.73 -5.79 -16.30
CA MET A 189 8.66 -6.87 -15.29
C MET A 189 8.37 -8.26 -15.86
N TYR A 190 7.91 -8.35 -17.11
CA TYR A 190 7.70 -9.59 -17.84
C TYR A 190 8.72 -9.78 -18.99
N SER A 191 9.68 -8.87 -19.13
CA SER A 191 10.73 -8.94 -20.14
C SER A 191 11.83 -9.95 -19.73
N PRO A 192 12.59 -10.51 -20.69
CA PRO A 192 13.77 -11.33 -20.39
C PRO A 192 14.90 -10.59 -19.65
N LYS A 193 14.87 -9.25 -19.63
CA LYS A 193 15.87 -8.44 -18.91
C LYS A 193 15.60 -8.43 -17.40
N THR A 194 14.34 -8.64 -17.00
CA THR A 194 13.99 -8.76 -15.58
C THR A 194 14.09 -10.21 -15.12
N LYS A 195 14.91 -10.47 -14.10
CA LYS A 195 15.07 -11.79 -13.48
C LYS A 195 14.46 -11.80 -12.09
N LEU A 196 13.77 -12.90 -11.76
CA LEU A 196 13.10 -13.08 -10.47
C LEU A 196 13.70 -14.27 -9.72
N SER A 197 14.17 -14.04 -8.50
CA SER A 197 14.57 -15.12 -7.57
C SER A 197 13.63 -15.15 -6.37
N ARG A 198 12.98 -16.29 -6.12
CA ARG A 198 11.95 -16.45 -5.09
C ARG A 198 12.49 -17.18 -3.87
N PHE A 199 12.28 -16.60 -2.68
CA PHE A 199 12.64 -17.20 -1.40
C PHE A 199 11.40 -17.23 -0.48
N PRO A 200 10.40 -18.08 -0.78
CA PRO A 200 9.12 -18.09 -0.06
C PRO A 200 9.26 -18.40 1.43
N GLY A 201 10.26 -19.21 1.83
CA GLY A 201 10.51 -19.55 3.24
C GLY A 201 10.90 -18.35 4.12
N ILE A 202 11.27 -17.22 3.52
CA ILE A 202 11.57 -15.96 4.22
C ILE A 202 10.72 -14.80 3.68
N GLY A 203 9.68 -15.08 2.89
CA GLY A 203 8.80 -14.06 2.31
C GLY A 203 9.51 -13.06 1.37
N LEU A 204 10.67 -13.39 0.80
CA LEU A 204 11.46 -12.47 -0.05
C LEU A 204 11.32 -12.80 -1.54
N LEU A 205 11.06 -11.77 -2.35
CA LEU A 205 11.27 -11.78 -3.79
C LEU A 205 12.44 -10.87 -4.14
N VAL A 206 13.40 -11.38 -4.91
CA VAL A 206 14.47 -10.58 -5.50
C VAL A 206 14.15 -10.32 -6.96
N ILE A 207 14.17 -9.05 -7.34
CA ILE A 207 13.95 -8.55 -8.70
C ILE A 207 15.26 -7.96 -9.19
N GLU A 208 15.82 -8.48 -10.27
CA GLU A 208 16.94 -7.86 -10.99
C GLU A 208 16.39 -7.27 -12.29
N THR A 209 16.42 -5.95 -12.46
CA THR A 209 15.87 -5.25 -13.64
C THR A 209 16.75 -4.05 -13.97
N PRO A 210 16.98 -3.66 -15.25
CA PRO A 210 18.03 -2.68 -15.59
C PRO A 210 17.90 -1.31 -14.91
N HIS A 211 16.68 -0.81 -14.75
CA HIS A 211 16.40 0.52 -14.22
C HIS A 211 15.12 0.53 -13.38
N PRO A 212 14.93 1.55 -12.52
CA PRO A 212 13.67 1.77 -11.83
C PRO A 212 12.47 1.75 -12.79
N VAL A 213 11.35 1.25 -12.28
CA VAL A 213 10.07 1.19 -12.99
C VAL A 213 8.95 1.67 -12.08
N HIS A 214 7.82 2.06 -12.65
CA HIS A 214 6.62 2.49 -11.92
C HIS A 214 6.19 1.44 -10.88
N TYR A 215 5.70 1.86 -9.70
CA TYR A 215 5.39 0.95 -8.58
C TYR A 215 4.37 -0.14 -8.94
N TYR A 216 3.27 0.23 -9.62
CA TYR A 216 2.28 -0.74 -10.12
C TYR A 216 2.91 -1.79 -11.06
N GLY A 217 3.89 -1.39 -11.86
CA GLY A 217 4.70 -2.31 -12.65
C GLY A 217 5.55 -3.20 -11.75
N LEU A 218 6.39 -2.60 -10.90
CA LEU A 218 7.33 -3.30 -10.01
C LEU A 218 6.63 -4.38 -9.16
N PHE A 219 5.46 -4.06 -8.61
CA PHE A 219 4.74 -4.96 -7.69
C PHE A 219 3.80 -5.94 -8.38
N SER A 220 3.67 -5.90 -9.71
CA SER A 220 2.85 -6.84 -10.49
C SER A 220 3.23 -8.32 -10.36
N ARG A 221 4.44 -8.62 -9.86
CA ARG A 221 4.96 -9.99 -9.66
C ARG A 221 5.20 -10.34 -8.19
N THR A 222 4.82 -9.48 -7.25
CA THR A 222 5.22 -9.58 -5.83
C THR A 222 4.14 -10.15 -4.92
N LYS A 223 2.95 -10.47 -5.44
CA LYS A 223 1.87 -11.09 -4.67
C LYS A 223 2.34 -12.35 -3.96
N GLY A 224 2.00 -12.48 -2.68
CA GLY A 224 2.41 -13.60 -1.84
C GLY A 224 3.77 -13.45 -1.14
N PHE A 225 4.50 -12.35 -1.38
CA PHE A 225 5.76 -12.04 -0.71
C PHE A 225 5.58 -10.87 0.27
N ASP A 226 6.39 -10.88 1.32
CA ASP A 226 6.41 -9.90 2.41
C ASP A 226 7.45 -8.79 2.17
N MET A 227 8.53 -9.13 1.47
CA MET A 227 9.65 -8.24 1.13
C MET A 227 10.00 -8.32 -0.34
N VAL A 228 10.47 -7.20 -0.87
CA VAL A 228 11.01 -7.09 -2.23
C VAL A 228 12.39 -6.47 -2.18
N LEU A 229 13.40 -7.20 -2.65
CA LEU A 229 14.72 -6.65 -2.95
C LEU A 229 14.77 -6.35 -4.44
N THR A 230 14.86 -5.07 -4.80
CA THR A 230 15.05 -4.66 -6.19
C THR A 230 16.50 -4.29 -6.43
N CYS A 231 17.09 -4.89 -7.46
CA CYS A 231 18.46 -4.70 -7.89
C CYS A 231 18.48 -4.14 -9.30
N TYR A 232 19.03 -2.94 -9.45
CA TYR A 232 19.21 -2.27 -10.72
C TYR A 232 20.64 -2.34 -11.22
N ASP A 233 20.83 -1.99 -12.49
CA ASP A 233 22.17 -1.82 -13.06
C ASP A 233 22.99 -0.82 -12.23
N GLN A 234 24.31 -0.97 -12.29
CA GLN A 234 25.28 -0.13 -11.57
C GLN A 234 25.17 -0.27 -10.04
N ASN A 235 24.86 -1.48 -9.54
CA ASN A 235 24.80 -1.82 -8.13
C ASN A 235 23.89 -0.89 -7.30
N ARG A 236 22.72 -0.55 -7.85
CA ARG A 236 21.72 0.28 -7.17
C ARG A 236 20.63 -0.62 -6.60
N TYR A 237 20.30 -0.45 -5.32
CA TYR A 237 19.47 -1.43 -4.62
C TYR A 237 18.48 -0.77 -3.66
N GLU A 238 17.30 -1.38 -3.53
CA GLU A 238 16.34 -1.07 -2.47
C GLU A 238 15.73 -2.37 -1.94
N LEU A 239 15.69 -2.53 -0.61
CA LEU A 239 14.94 -3.57 0.07
C LEU A 239 13.72 -2.91 0.72
N GLU A 240 12.52 -3.41 0.42
CA GLU A 240 11.26 -2.86 0.94
C GLU A 240 10.46 -3.96 1.63
N TYR A 241 9.96 -3.68 2.84
CA TYR A 241 8.82 -4.43 3.38
C TYR A 241 7.53 -3.89 2.78
N LYS A 242 6.76 -4.76 2.14
CA LYS A 242 5.50 -4.36 1.51
C LYS A 242 4.47 -3.89 2.54
N TYR A 243 3.59 -2.98 2.14
CA TYR A 243 2.48 -2.50 2.96
C TYR A 243 1.59 -3.62 3.50
N THR A 244 1.43 -4.71 2.74
CA THR A 244 0.72 -5.95 3.15
C THR A 244 1.24 -6.58 4.44
N THR A 245 2.44 -6.20 4.91
CA THR A 245 3.02 -6.66 6.18
C THR A 245 2.85 -5.66 7.33
N TRP A 246 2.27 -4.49 7.07
CA TRP A 246 1.87 -3.48 8.07
C TRP A 246 0.43 -3.72 8.54
N VAL A 247 -0.47 -4.06 7.60
CA VAL A 247 -1.89 -4.37 7.83
C VAL A 247 -2.09 -5.84 8.22
N ASP A 248 -3.33 -6.19 8.57
CA ASP A 248 -3.79 -7.58 8.70
C ASP A 248 -4.46 -7.99 7.38
N ILE A 249 -3.91 -9.01 6.71
CA ILE A 249 -4.50 -9.59 5.49
C ILE A 249 -5.15 -10.94 5.82
N ALA A 250 -6.23 -11.27 5.12
CA ALA A 250 -7.01 -12.50 5.31
C ALA A 250 -6.60 -13.62 4.34
N SER A 251 -6.00 -13.28 3.19
CA SER A 251 -5.69 -14.22 2.12
C SER A 251 -4.55 -15.17 2.42
N ARG A 252 -3.61 -14.79 3.31
CA ARG A 252 -2.46 -15.62 3.69
C ARG A 252 -1.86 -15.19 5.03
N PRO A 253 -1.16 -16.10 5.73
CA PRO A 253 -0.32 -15.69 6.85
C PRO A 253 0.90 -14.88 6.36
N THR A 254 1.48 -14.08 7.25
CA THR A 254 2.69 -13.27 7.00
C THR A 254 3.78 -13.58 8.02
N LEU A 255 5.03 -13.29 7.66
CA LEU A 255 6.13 -13.21 8.62
C LEU A 255 6.09 -11.86 9.33
N PRO A 256 6.55 -11.79 10.60
CA PRO A 256 6.66 -10.51 11.30
C PRO A 256 7.77 -9.67 10.68
N ARG A 257 7.60 -8.35 10.65
CA ARG A 257 8.66 -7.43 10.27
C ARG A 257 9.77 -7.47 11.31
N LEU A 258 11.00 -7.73 10.88
CA LEU A 258 12.18 -7.72 11.75
C LEU A 258 12.95 -6.41 11.59
N PRO A 259 13.54 -5.87 12.68
CA PRO A 259 14.37 -4.66 12.61
C PRO A 259 15.47 -4.78 11.57
N MET A 260 15.62 -3.74 10.75
CA MET A 260 16.63 -3.73 9.68
C MET A 260 18.01 -3.27 10.16
N ALA A 261 18.15 -2.77 11.39
CA ALA A 261 19.42 -2.31 11.96
C ALA A 261 20.54 -3.37 11.87
N PRO A 262 20.34 -4.63 12.29
CA PRO A 262 21.41 -5.63 12.22
C PRO A 262 21.75 -6.05 10.77
N LEU A 263 20.86 -5.81 9.80
CA LEU A 263 21.15 -6.00 8.38
C LEU A 263 21.97 -4.82 7.85
N ALA A 264 21.55 -3.59 8.13
CA ALA A 264 22.28 -2.38 7.75
C ALA A 264 23.72 -2.38 8.30
N GLU A 265 23.93 -2.79 9.56
CA GLU A 265 25.28 -2.95 10.13
C GLU A 265 26.16 -3.95 9.35
N LYS A 266 25.59 -5.06 8.88
CA LYS A 266 26.33 -6.04 8.08
C LYS A 266 26.71 -5.46 6.72
N LEU A 267 25.79 -4.74 6.08
CA LEU A 267 26.02 -4.10 4.78
C LEU A 267 27.04 -2.96 4.90
N ASN A 268 26.96 -2.14 5.94
CA ASN A 268 27.92 -1.06 6.21
C ASN A 268 29.36 -1.56 6.44
N LYS A 269 29.55 -2.78 6.96
CA LYS A 269 30.89 -3.39 7.08
C LYS A 269 31.47 -3.81 5.73
N LEU A 270 30.62 -4.01 4.72
CA LEU A 270 31.02 -4.42 3.36
C LEU A 270 31.14 -3.23 2.41
N GLU A 271 30.41 -2.15 2.71
CA GLU A 271 30.39 -0.93 1.92
C GLU A 271 31.74 -0.20 1.97
N LYS A 272 32.20 0.23 0.80
CA LYS A 272 33.48 0.92 0.56
C LYS A 272 33.30 2.29 -0.11
N SER A 273 32.08 2.66 -0.48
CA SER A 273 31.76 4.03 -0.88
C SER A 273 31.82 4.98 0.33
N ASP A 274 31.61 6.26 0.08
CA ASP A 274 31.46 7.32 1.10
C ASP A 274 30.05 7.37 1.70
N ARG A 275 29.18 6.41 1.36
CA ARG A 275 27.79 6.32 1.81
C ARG A 275 27.59 5.17 2.77
N SER A 276 26.52 5.26 3.55
CA SER A 276 26.10 4.22 4.49
C SER A 276 24.76 3.63 4.07
N TRP A 277 24.50 2.38 4.42
CA TRP A 277 23.18 1.77 4.35
C TRP A 277 22.33 2.29 5.51
N THR A 278 21.21 2.91 5.18
CA THR A 278 20.21 3.41 6.11
C THR A 278 18.93 2.60 6.01
N TYR A 279 18.09 2.73 7.03
CA TYR A 279 16.84 1.98 7.13
C TYR A 279 15.78 2.78 7.88
N GLU A 280 14.52 2.50 7.56
CA GLU A 280 13.36 3.06 8.25
C GLU A 280 12.87 2.13 9.38
N SER A 281 12.08 2.69 10.29
CA SER A 281 11.45 1.90 11.36
C SER A 281 10.51 0.87 10.75
N VAL A 282 10.49 -0.35 11.28
CA VAL A 282 9.56 -1.40 10.84
C VAL A 282 8.08 -1.05 11.05
N THR A 283 7.81 0.00 11.82
CA THR A 283 6.47 0.56 12.05
C THR A 283 6.00 1.53 10.96
N GLU A 284 6.89 1.99 10.07
CA GLU A 284 6.49 2.76 8.88
C GLU A 284 5.63 1.90 7.96
N THR A 285 4.80 2.50 7.10
CA THR A 285 3.84 1.74 6.28
C THR A 285 4.54 0.85 5.24
N GLY A 286 5.63 1.29 4.62
CA GLY A 286 6.46 0.50 3.70
C GLY A 286 7.95 0.82 3.86
N PRO A 287 8.60 0.33 4.93
CA PRO A 287 9.93 0.77 5.29
C PRO A 287 11.00 0.27 4.32
N LEU A 288 11.90 1.19 3.95
CA LEU A 288 13.02 0.93 3.06
C LEU A 288 14.32 0.68 3.83
N LEU A 289 15.17 -0.18 3.26
CA LEU A 289 16.61 -0.22 3.49
C LEU A 289 17.32 0.04 2.16
N ARG A 290 18.20 1.04 2.14
CA ARG A 290 18.86 1.54 0.92
C ARG A 290 20.15 2.27 1.26
N LEU A 291 20.99 2.51 0.24
CA LEU A 291 22.19 3.31 0.39
C LEU A 291 21.82 4.80 0.51
N ASP A 292 22.41 5.47 1.50
CA ASP A 292 22.04 6.79 1.97
C ASP A 292 22.39 7.91 0.99
N GLY A 293 21.66 9.01 1.10
CA GLY A 293 21.85 10.28 0.41
C GLY A 293 21.18 11.40 1.20
N ASP A 294 20.43 12.28 0.53
CA ASP A 294 19.53 13.17 1.25
C ASP A 294 18.38 12.35 1.87
N LYS A 295 18.01 12.67 3.12
CA LYS A 295 16.92 11.97 3.81
C LYS A 295 15.63 12.20 3.03
N LEU A 296 15.07 11.13 2.47
CA LEU A 296 13.78 11.18 1.78
C LEU A 296 12.69 11.70 2.73
N THR A 297 11.88 12.59 2.21
CA THR A 297 10.58 12.91 2.78
C THR A 297 9.63 11.73 2.61
N ARG A 298 8.57 11.68 3.42
CA ARG A 298 7.55 10.63 3.30
C ARG A 298 6.95 10.55 1.90
N LEU A 299 6.74 11.70 1.26
CA LEU A 299 6.29 11.79 -0.13
C LEU A 299 7.24 11.05 -1.08
N GLU A 300 8.54 11.31 -0.99
CA GLU A 300 9.56 10.67 -1.85
C GLU A 300 9.77 9.18 -1.53
N THR A 301 9.63 8.77 -0.27
CA THR A 301 9.67 7.35 0.15
C THR A 301 8.54 6.55 -0.49
N TYR A 302 7.36 7.15 -0.68
CA TYR A 302 6.19 6.44 -1.20
C TYR A 302 5.86 6.73 -2.67
N ASP A 303 6.51 7.73 -3.29
CA ASP A 303 6.43 7.97 -4.73
C ASP A 303 7.18 6.89 -5.54
N ASN A 304 6.92 6.83 -6.85
CA ASN A 304 7.52 5.86 -7.76
C ASN A 304 9.04 5.78 -7.63
N PRO A 305 9.66 4.58 -7.71
CA PRO A 305 11.12 4.44 -7.66
C PRO A 305 11.82 5.19 -8.80
N THR A 306 11.11 5.51 -9.87
CA THR A 306 11.57 6.36 -10.98
C THR A 306 11.77 7.82 -10.59
N SER A 307 11.11 8.29 -9.54
CA SER A 307 11.13 9.69 -9.09
C SER A 307 12.23 9.99 -8.08
N ARG A 308 12.92 8.97 -7.56
CA ARG A 308 13.95 9.15 -6.52
C ARG A 308 15.32 8.65 -6.98
N GLU A 309 16.35 9.37 -6.54
CA GLU A 309 17.72 8.94 -6.79
C GLU A 309 18.01 7.65 -6.02
N ILE A 310 18.73 6.71 -6.63
CA ILE A 310 19.17 5.46 -6.00
C ILE A 310 20.67 5.35 -6.23
N PHE A 311 21.45 5.33 -5.15
CA PHE A 311 22.91 5.40 -5.23
C PHE A 311 23.54 4.04 -5.49
N SER A 312 24.67 4.05 -6.20
CA SER A 312 25.46 2.86 -6.49
C SER A 312 26.27 2.43 -5.27
N SER A 313 26.04 1.21 -4.81
CA SER A 313 26.84 0.56 -3.77
C SER A 313 28.11 -0.05 -4.35
N SER A 314 29.17 -0.09 -3.54
CA SER A 314 30.38 -0.85 -3.88
C SER A 314 30.20 -2.37 -3.77
N ILE A 315 29.10 -2.83 -3.17
CA ILE A 315 28.79 -4.25 -2.97
C ILE A 315 28.23 -4.83 -4.28
N PRO A 316 28.87 -5.86 -4.87
CA PRO A 316 28.33 -6.53 -6.05
C PRO A 316 26.99 -7.23 -5.77
N VAL A 317 26.09 -7.25 -6.76
CA VAL A 317 24.70 -7.73 -6.62
C VAL A 317 24.63 -9.15 -6.04
N GLN A 318 25.53 -10.04 -6.45
CA GLN A 318 25.55 -11.41 -5.97
C GLN A 318 25.88 -11.48 -4.46
N GLN A 319 26.87 -10.69 -4.02
CA GLN A 319 27.26 -10.62 -2.62
C GLN A 319 26.14 -9.99 -1.76
N LEU A 320 25.49 -8.94 -2.26
CA LEU A 320 24.37 -8.30 -1.58
C LEU A 320 23.22 -9.29 -1.35
N LYS A 321 22.82 -10.01 -2.40
CA LYS A 321 21.76 -11.03 -2.35
C LYS A 321 22.08 -12.11 -1.32
N GLU A 322 23.30 -12.63 -1.32
CA GLU A 322 23.74 -13.66 -0.37
C GLU A 322 23.65 -13.18 1.07
N VAL A 323 24.09 -11.94 1.36
CA VAL A 323 24.03 -11.35 2.70
C VAL A 323 22.58 -11.20 3.18
N ILE A 324 21.69 -10.68 2.33
CA ILE A 324 20.27 -10.46 2.67
C ILE A 324 19.56 -11.80 2.88
N VAL A 325 19.72 -12.75 1.95
CA VAL A 325 19.09 -14.07 2.05
C VAL A 325 19.59 -14.82 3.28
N ALA A 326 20.90 -14.82 3.55
CA ALA A 326 21.46 -15.46 4.74
C ALA A 326 20.98 -14.80 6.03
N HIS A 327 20.89 -13.46 6.06
CA HIS A 327 20.37 -12.72 7.21
C HIS A 327 18.95 -13.19 7.57
N TYR A 328 18.02 -13.13 6.63
CA TYR A 328 16.62 -13.46 6.90
C TYR A 328 16.38 -14.96 7.08
N THR A 329 17.14 -15.82 6.39
CA THR A 329 17.08 -17.27 6.62
C THR A 329 17.45 -17.63 8.06
N ASN A 330 18.49 -16.98 8.59
CA ASN A 330 18.87 -17.18 9.99
C ASN A 330 17.85 -16.57 10.96
N ALA A 331 17.38 -15.36 10.67
CA ALA A 331 16.47 -14.62 11.55
C ALA A 331 15.09 -15.28 11.66
N TYR A 332 14.56 -15.85 10.57
CA TYR A 332 13.27 -16.54 10.55
C TYR A 332 13.35 -18.03 10.86
N LYS A 333 14.53 -18.59 11.18
CA LYS A 333 14.74 -20.04 11.34
C LYS A 333 13.76 -20.71 12.32
N THR A 334 13.32 -19.99 13.35
CA THR A 334 12.39 -20.49 14.38
C THR A 334 11.03 -19.79 14.37
N ILE A 335 10.77 -18.95 13.37
CA ILE A 335 9.54 -18.15 13.27
C ILE A 335 8.68 -18.77 12.17
N GLN A 336 7.41 -19.01 12.48
CA GLN A 336 6.43 -19.49 11.50
C GLN A 336 5.50 -18.35 11.08
N PRO A 337 5.10 -18.29 9.79
CA PRO A 337 4.08 -17.35 9.35
C PRO A 337 2.76 -17.59 10.10
N ARG A 338 2.05 -16.51 10.44
CA ARG A 338 0.69 -16.59 10.98
C ARG A 338 -0.10 -15.33 10.65
N TYR A 339 -1.39 -15.36 10.96
CA TYR A 339 -2.27 -14.19 10.85
C TYR A 339 -2.15 -13.28 12.08
N ASN A 340 -2.41 -11.99 11.86
CA ASN A 340 -2.66 -10.99 12.91
C ASN A 340 -1.51 -10.82 13.93
N TRP A 341 -0.30 -10.61 13.43
CA TRP A 341 0.83 -10.21 14.27
C TRP A 341 0.55 -8.87 14.94
N THR A 342 0.68 -8.76 16.26
CA THR A 342 0.56 -7.46 16.93
C THR A 342 1.89 -6.69 16.91
N TRP A 343 1.81 -5.35 17.00
CA TRP A 343 3.02 -4.52 17.16
C TRP A 343 3.80 -4.84 18.42
N LYS A 344 3.12 -5.30 19.48
CA LYS A 344 3.77 -5.73 20.72
C LYS A 344 4.65 -6.96 20.46
N GLU A 345 4.11 -7.99 19.82
CA GLU A 345 4.84 -9.21 19.50
C GLU A 345 6.00 -8.94 18.54
N ILE A 346 5.81 -8.07 17.53
CA ILE A 346 6.90 -7.64 16.64
C ILE A 346 8.04 -6.98 17.41
N LYS A 347 7.72 -6.09 18.37
CA LYS A 347 8.72 -5.43 19.21
C LYS A 347 9.42 -6.40 20.15
N GLU A 348 8.72 -7.41 20.65
CA GLU A 348 9.31 -8.47 21.49
C GLU A 348 10.28 -9.36 20.72
N LEU A 349 10.13 -9.50 19.40
CA LEU A 349 11.09 -10.19 18.53
C LEU A 349 12.33 -9.34 18.20
N ALA A 350 12.28 -8.03 18.48
CA ALA A 350 13.34 -7.07 18.19
C ALA A 350 14.31 -6.84 19.35
N GLY A 351 13.97 -7.29 20.56
CA GLY A 351 14.81 -7.26 21.76
C GLY A 351 15.37 -8.64 22.08
#